data_AF-A0A3C0AFK5-F1
#
_entry.id   AF-A0A3C0AFK5-F1
#
_cell.length_a   1.000
_cell.length_b   1.000
_cell.length_c   1.000
_cell.angle_alpha   90.00
_cell.angle_beta   90.00
_cell.angle_gamma   90.00
#
_symmetry.space_group_name_H-M   'P 1'
#
loop_
_entity.id
_entity.type
_entity.pdbx_description
1 polymer ?
#
loop_
_entity_poly.entity_id
_entity_poly.type
_entity_poly.pdbx_seq_one_letter_code
_entity_poly.pdbx_strand_id
1 'polypeptide(L)'
;MNLIADTSAQLDATHLVSTTEQPHTEQHAHAEPPAFYSVIPFALLLLCIAFLPLIHKTEEWWEHNKNRLLVAVSLGLVTLLYYTFIYGHGVVDHGTHELSAPGIPAAIVVLKNAILVEYIPFIALLFSLYVISGGIAFNGNLVGRPRLNTAILAIGAAISSFIGTTGAAMLLIRPLLKANAKRDYVAHTIIFFIFVVCNTGGCLLPIGDPPLFLGFLRGVPFTWTLNLWPMWLA
;
A
#
# COMPACT_ATOMS: atom_id res chain seq x y z
N MET A 1 68.79 -22.25 -9.24
CA MET A 1 68.46 -21.86 -7.85
C MET A 1 68.01 -20.41 -7.87
N ASN A 2 66.79 -20.14 -8.38
CA ASN A 2 66.12 -18.82 -8.40
C ASN A 2 64.64 -18.87 -8.83
N LEU A 3 64.07 -20.04 -9.20
CA LEU A 3 62.64 -20.10 -9.60
C LEU A 3 61.65 -20.20 -8.42
N ILE A 4 62.09 -20.69 -7.26
CA ILE A 4 61.20 -20.88 -6.09
C ILE A 4 61.03 -19.58 -5.28
N ALA A 5 62.06 -18.71 -5.27
CA ALA A 5 62.03 -17.45 -4.54
C ALA A 5 61.09 -16.40 -5.17
N ASP A 6 61.01 -16.36 -6.50
CA ASP A 6 60.07 -15.47 -7.20
C ASP A 6 58.61 -15.93 -7.01
N THR A 7 58.36 -17.24 -6.93
CA THR A 7 56.99 -17.74 -6.69
C THR A 7 56.51 -17.43 -5.28
N SER A 8 57.38 -17.49 -4.26
CA SER A 8 57.04 -17.05 -2.90
C SER A 8 56.80 -15.54 -2.80
N ALA A 9 57.62 -14.72 -3.46
CA ALA A 9 57.44 -13.26 -3.47
C ALA A 9 56.15 -12.83 -4.18
N GLN A 10 55.74 -13.57 -5.21
CA GLN A 10 54.51 -13.31 -5.96
C GLN A 10 53.27 -13.85 -5.24
N LEU A 11 53.39 -14.95 -4.48
CA LEU A 11 52.36 -15.43 -3.54
C LEU A 11 52.15 -14.44 -2.38
N ASP A 12 53.22 -13.90 -1.80
CA ASP A 12 53.13 -12.88 -0.74
C ASP A 12 52.54 -11.56 -1.28
N ALA A 13 52.91 -11.13 -2.48
CA ALA A 13 52.29 -9.97 -3.13
C ALA A 13 50.81 -10.20 -3.46
N THR A 14 50.42 -11.43 -3.80
CA THR A 14 49.01 -11.79 -4.06
C THR A 14 48.19 -11.92 -2.75
N HIS A 15 48.84 -12.27 -1.62
CA HIS A 15 48.21 -12.36 -0.31
C HIS A 15 48.12 -11.00 0.44
N LEU A 16 49.00 -10.06 0.11
CA LEU A 16 48.99 -8.71 0.68
C LEU A 16 48.04 -7.75 -0.05
N VAL A 17 47.65 -8.07 -1.30
CA VAL A 17 46.60 -7.33 -2.03
C VAL A 17 45.18 -7.80 -1.64
N SER A 18 45.03 -8.97 -1.02
CA SER A 18 43.72 -9.55 -0.65
C SER A 18 43.30 -9.32 0.81
N THR A 19 44.07 -8.58 1.60
CA THR A 19 43.75 -8.29 3.02
C THR A 19 43.72 -6.81 3.37
N THR A 20 43.50 -5.94 2.37
CA THR A 20 42.82 -4.68 2.67
C THR A 20 41.33 -4.97 2.74
N GLU A 21 40.90 -5.65 3.80
CA GLU A 21 39.54 -5.49 4.30
C GLU A 21 39.41 -4.01 4.66
N GLN A 22 39.00 -3.20 3.67
CA GLN A 22 38.26 -2.01 3.98
C GLN A 22 37.16 -2.48 4.93
N PRO A 23 37.01 -1.87 6.11
CA PRO A 23 35.81 -2.14 6.87
C PRO A 23 34.67 -1.77 5.92
N HIS A 24 33.94 -2.78 5.46
CA HIS A 24 32.59 -2.60 4.96
C HIS A 24 31.81 -2.06 6.17
N THR A 25 32.04 -0.78 6.45
CA THR A 25 31.07 0.05 7.11
C THR A 25 29.96 0.06 6.09
N GLU A 26 29.08 -0.93 6.19
CA GLU A 26 27.70 -0.75 5.80
C GLU A 26 27.24 0.45 6.62
N GLN A 27 27.56 1.65 6.10
CA GLN A 27 26.75 2.81 6.30
C GLN A 27 25.42 2.42 5.63
N HIS A 28 24.62 1.63 6.35
CA HIS A 28 23.20 1.87 6.38
C HIS A 28 23.07 3.29 6.92
N ALA A 29 23.33 4.28 6.05
CA ALA A 29 22.86 5.62 6.20
C ALA A 29 21.34 5.45 6.19
N HIS A 30 20.79 5.17 7.37
CA HIS A 30 19.37 5.17 7.59
C HIS A 30 18.93 6.55 7.09
N ALA A 31 18.24 6.58 5.96
CA ALA A 31 17.73 7.80 5.37
C ALA A 31 17.05 8.56 6.50
N GLU A 32 17.55 9.76 6.83
CA GLU A 32 17.00 10.50 7.96
C GLU A 32 15.51 10.71 7.68
N PRO A 33 14.64 10.25 8.58
CA PRO A 33 13.21 10.36 8.34
C PRO A 33 12.85 11.84 8.26
N PRO A 34 11.97 12.24 7.32
CA PRO A 34 11.52 13.61 7.24
C PRO A 34 10.92 14.05 8.57
N ALA A 35 11.09 15.35 8.89
CA ALA A 35 10.55 15.91 10.12
C ALA A 35 9.06 15.60 10.28
N PHE A 36 8.60 15.39 11.52
CA PHE A 36 7.23 14.98 11.81
C PHE A 36 6.15 15.87 11.17
N TYR A 37 6.42 17.18 11.06
CA TYR A 37 5.53 18.16 10.44
C TYR A 37 5.29 17.92 8.93
N SER A 38 6.14 17.14 8.25
CA SER A 38 5.96 16.75 6.85
C SER A 38 4.68 15.93 6.61
N VAL A 39 4.09 15.34 7.65
CA VAL A 39 2.85 14.56 7.58
C VAL A 39 1.61 15.47 7.54
N ILE A 40 1.74 16.76 7.88
CA ILE A 40 0.62 17.69 7.98
C ILE A 40 -0.25 17.72 6.69
N PRO A 41 0.30 17.84 5.47
CA PRO A 41 -0.53 17.86 4.25
C PRO A 41 -1.35 16.58 4.08
N PHE A 42 -0.79 15.43 4.45
CA PHE A 42 -1.49 14.16 4.41
C PHE A 42 -2.61 14.08 5.47
N ALA A 43 -2.33 14.48 6.71
CA ALA A 43 -3.35 14.52 7.77
C ALA A 43 -4.49 15.50 7.43
N LEU A 44 -4.17 16.66 6.85
CA LEU A 44 -5.16 17.62 6.35
C LEU A 44 -6.00 17.03 5.23
N LEU A 45 -5.41 16.30 4.28
CA LEU A 45 -6.15 15.61 3.23
C LEU A 45 -7.16 14.62 3.82
N LEU A 46 -6.75 13.81 4.80
CA LEU A 46 -7.64 12.86 5.49
C LEU A 46 -8.77 13.58 6.22
N LEU A 47 -8.47 14.67 6.91
CA LEU A 47 -9.45 15.51 7.59
C LEU A 47 -10.44 16.09 6.57
N CYS A 48 -9.95 16.54 5.41
CA CYS A 48 -10.82 17.03 4.36
C CYS A 48 -11.79 15.97 3.85
N ILE A 49 -11.29 14.76 3.56
CA ILE A 49 -12.12 13.65 3.08
C ILE A 49 -13.14 13.22 4.16
N ALA A 50 -12.79 13.31 5.44
CA ALA A 50 -13.68 12.92 6.54
C ALA A 50 -14.78 13.95 6.83
N PHE A 51 -14.44 15.25 6.85
CA PHE A 51 -15.35 16.29 7.33
C PHE A 51 -16.07 17.08 6.23
N LEU A 52 -15.44 17.35 5.08
CA LEU A 52 -16.07 18.16 4.02
C LEU A 52 -17.37 17.54 3.45
N PRO A 53 -17.46 16.20 3.26
CA PRO A 53 -18.72 15.59 2.82
C PRO A 53 -19.82 15.63 3.89
N LEU A 54 -19.47 15.74 5.17
CA LEU A 54 -20.43 15.66 6.28
C LEU A 54 -21.09 17.01 6.60
N ILE A 55 -20.46 18.12 6.18
CA ILE A 55 -20.96 19.47 6.40
C ILE A 55 -21.87 19.85 5.23
N HIS A 56 -23.17 19.99 5.49
CA HIS A 56 -24.20 20.36 4.49
C HIS A 56 -23.82 21.56 3.58
N LYS A 57 -23.03 22.50 4.07
CA LYS A 57 -22.59 23.68 3.28
C LYS A 57 -21.53 23.36 2.23
N THR A 58 -20.73 22.32 2.43
CA THR A 58 -19.59 21.95 1.57
C THR A 58 -19.84 20.68 0.77
N GLU A 59 -20.94 19.96 1.04
CA GLU A 59 -21.32 18.71 0.38
C GLU A 59 -21.40 18.85 -1.15
N GLU A 60 -22.27 19.72 -1.67
CA GLU A 60 -22.43 19.92 -3.13
C GLU A 60 -21.12 20.33 -3.81
N TRP A 61 -20.30 21.13 -3.13
CA TRP A 61 -18.99 21.53 -3.65
C TRP A 61 -18.04 20.33 -3.69
N TRP A 62 -17.96 19.54 -2.61
CA TRP A 62 -17.08 18.38 -2.55
C TRP A 62 -17.48 17.28 -3.53
N GLU A 63 -18.77 17.15 -3.85
CA GLU A 63 -19.25 16.13 -4.79
C GLU A 63 -18.60 16.24 -6.17
N HIS A 64 -18.25 17.46 -6.60
CA HIS A 64 -17.58 17.68 -7.87
C HIS A 64 -16.16 17.12 -7.89
N ASN A 65 -15.89 16.19 -8.82
CA ASN A 65 -14.57 15.58 -9.00
C ASN A 65 -13.43 16.60 -9.18
N LYS A 66 -13.71 17.76 -9.80
CA LYS A 66 -12.74 18.85 -9.97
C LYS A 66 -12.25 19.41 -8.63
N ASN A 67 -13.14 19.55 -7.65
CA ASN A 67 -12.83 20.12 -6.35
C ASN A 67 -12.02 19.14 -5.50
N ARG A 68 -12.39 17.84 -5.54
CA ARG A 68 -11.60 16.77 -4.92
C ARG A 68 -10.18 16.72 -5.50
N LEU A 69 -10.06 16.82 -6.83
CA LEU A 69 -8.77 16.87 -7.51
C LEU A 69 -7.97 18.11 -7.11
N LEU A 70 -8.59 19.29 -7.05
CA LEU A 70 -7.93 20.54 -6.67
C LEU A 70 -7.37 20.45 -5.24
N VAL A 71 -8.14 19.94 -4.29
CA VAL A 71 -7.67 19.74 -2.91
C VAL A 71 -6.50 18.76 -2.86
N ALA A 72 -6.60 17.61 -3.55
CA ALA A 72 -5.52 16.62 -3.60
C ALA A 72 -4.24 17.19 -4.24
N VAL A 73 -4.35 17.89 -5.37
CA VAL A 73 -3.22 18.48 -6.08
C VAL A 73 -2.59 19.62 -5.28
N SER A 74 -3.40 20.49 -4.64
CA SER A 74 -2.88 21.59 -3.83
C SER A 74 -2.07 21.10 -2.63
N LEU A 75 -2.58 20.11 -1.89
CA LEU A 75 -1.84 19.50 -0.77
C LEU A 75 -0.63 18.68 -1.26
N GLY A 76 -0.74 17.98 -2.39
CA GLY A 76 0.38 17.31 -3.03
C GLY A 76 1.49 18.28 -3.46
N LEU A 77 1.13 19.46 -3.96
CA LEU A 77 2.07 20.52 -4.32
C LEU A 77 2.77 21.07 -3.07
N VAL A 78 2.07 21.25 -1.95
CA VAL A 78 2.68 21.65 -0.67
C VAL A 78 3.74 20.63 -0.25
N THR A 79 3.45 19.33 -0.36
CA THR A 79 4.44 18.27 -0.09
C THR A 79 5.65 18.37 -1.03
N LEU A 80 5.42 18.60 -2.33
CA LEU A 80 6.52 18.74 -3.30
C LEU A 80 7.39 19.96 -3.00
N LEU A 81 6.79 21.08 -2.60
CA LEU A 81 7.49 22.31 -2.20
C LEU A 81 8.33 22.07 -0.94
N TYR A 82 7.82 21.31 0.04
CA TYR A 82 8.58 20.91 1.23
C TYR A 82 9.85 20.14 0.85
N TYR A 83 9.75 19.14 -0.04
CA TYR A 83 10.92 18.38 -0.52
C TYR A 83 11.88 19.23 -1.35
N THR A 84 11.38 20.26 -2.04
CA THR A 84 12.20 21.16 -2.86
C THR A 84 12.99 22.17 -2.03
N PHE A 85 12.39 22.74 -0.97
CA PHE A 85 12.95 23.91 -0.29
C PHE A 85 13.38 23.68 1.16
N ILE A 86 12.78 22.70 1.85
CA ILE A 86 12.91 22.56 3.32
C ILE A 86 13.62 21.26 3.69
N TYR A 87 13.39 20.16 2.96
CA TYR A 87 13.89 18.83 3.34
C TYR A 87 15.42 18.74 3.40
N GLY A 88 16.15 19.46 2.55
CA GLY A 88 17.62 19.61 2.65
C GLY A 88 18.45 18.35 2.33
N HIS A 89 17.83 17.17 2.26
CA HIS A 89 18.49 15.89 1.99
C HIS A 89 18.06 15.26 0.66
N GLY A 90 18.83 14.27 0.21
CA GLY A 90 18.48 13.45 -0.94
C GLY A 90 17.34 12.47 -0.63
N VAL A 91 16.60 12.08 -1.66
CA VAL A 91 15.57 11.03 -1.58
C VAL A 91 16.04 9.81 -2.35
N VAL A 92 15.86 8.62 -1.77
CA VAL A 92 16.23 7.34 -2.38
C VAL A 92 15.24 6.98 -3.47
N ASP A 93 15.77 6.66 -4.64
CA ASP A 93 15.03 6.13 -5.76
C ASP A 93 14.67 4.66 -5.51
N HIS A 94 13.39 4.31 -5.51
CA HIS A 94 12.98 2.92 -5.27
C HIS A 94 13.22 2.01 -6.48
N GLY A 95 13.46 2.57 -7.67
CA GLY A 95 13.75 1.81 -8.88
C GLY A 95 15.25 1.59 -9.10
N THR A 96 16.06 2.62 -8.88
CA THR A 96 17.53 2.54 -9.11
C THR A 96 18.34 2.37 -7.82
N HIS A 97 17.71 2.49 -6.64
CA HIS A 97 18.36 2.47 -5.32
C HIS A 97 19.47 3.54 -5.16
N GLU A 98 19.42 4.60 -5.96
CA GLU A 98 20.36 5.72 -5.90
C GLU A 98 19.80 6.88 -5.07
N LEU A 99 20.70 7.61 -4.40
CA LEU A 99 20.34 8.80 -3.64
C LEU A 99 20.38 10.04 -4.55
N SER A 100 19.26 10.74 -4.65
CA SER A 100 19.19 12.01 -5.40
C SER A 100 19.89 13.16 -4.66
N ALA A 101 20.29 14.19 -5.42
CA ALA A 101 20.73 15.45 -4.83
C ALA A 101 19.56 16.19 -4.16
N PRO A 102 19.81 16.98 -3.09
CA PRO A 102 18.77 17.74 -2.42
C PRO A 102 18.16 18.81 -3.33
N GLY A 103 16.92 19.20 -3.03
CA GLY A 103 16.18 20.26 -3.73
C GLY A 103 15.26 19.74 -4.84
N ILE A 104 15.28 20.37 -6.01
CA ILE A 104 14.44 19.98 -7.16
C ILE A 104 14.64 18.49 -7.55
N PRO A 105 15.86 17.93 -7.58
CA PRO A 105 16.05 16.52 -7.93
C PRO A 105 15.35 15.57 -6.93
N ALA A 106 15.39 15.88 -5.63
CA ALA A 106 14.68 15.11 -4.61
C ALA A 106 13.16 15.11 -4.83
N ALA A 107 12.58 16.28 -5.11
CA ALA A 107 11.15 16.40 -5.44
C ALA A 107 10.75 15.58 -6.68
N ILE A 108 11.60 15.56 -7.72
CA ILE A 108 11.37 14.74 -8.92
C ILE A 108 11.40 13.25 -8.57
N VAL A 109 12.36 12.79 -7.76
CA VAL A 109 12.43 11.38 -7.34
C VAL A 109 11.23 10.99 -6.47
N VAL A 110 10.78 11.84 -5.55
CA VAL A 110 9.54 11.61 -4.78
C VAL A 110 8.35 11.41 -5.71
N LEU A 111 8.18 12.30 -6.68
CA LEU A 111 7.08 12.20 -7.65
C LEU A 111 7.20 10.95 -8.52
N LYS A 112 8.42 10.62 -8.96
CA LYS A 112 8.70 9.42 -9.75
C LYS A 112 8.36 8.14 -8.97
N ASN A 113 8.81 8.04 -7.72
CA ASN A 113 8.51 6.90 -6.84
C ASN A 113 6.99 6.78 -6.62
N ALA A 114 6.32 7.88 -6.27
CA ALA A 114 4.89 7.90 -6.01
C ALA A 114 4.06 7.48 -7.25
N ILE A 115 4.44 7.91 -8.45
CA ILE A 115 3.69 7.58 -9.67
C ILE A 115 4.07 6.19 -10.18
N LEU A 116 5.35 5.94 -10.43
CA LEU A 116 5.80 4.74 -11.15
C LEU A 116 5.84 3.50 -10.26
N VAL A 117 6.28 3.64 -9.02
CA VAL A 117 6.47 2.50 -8.11
C VAL A 117 5.20 2.23 -7.31
N GLU A 118 4.46 3.26 -6.91
CA GLU A 118 3.29 3.10 -6.04
C GLU A 118 1.97 3.15 -6.81
N TYR A 119 1.67 4.26 -7.49
CA TYR A 119 0.36 4.50 -8.09
C TYR A 119 0.05 3.59 -9.29
N ILE A 120 0.98 3.42 -10.22
CA ILE A 120 0.75 2.59 -11.42
C ILE A 120 0.47 1.12 -11.03
N PRO A 121 1.32 0.45 -10.21
CA PRO A 121 1.03 -0.91 -9.77
C PRO A 121 -0.27 -1.02 -8.97
N PHE A 122 -0.57 -0.03 -8.14
CA PHE A 122 -1.81 0.00 -7.36
C PHE A 122 -3.05 0.08 -8.24
N ILE A 123 -3.09 1.00 -9.22
CA ILE A 123 -4.20 1.11 -10.17
C ILE A 123 -4.30 -0.13 -11.06
N ALA A 124 -3.17 -0.70 -11.50
CA ALA A 124 -3.17 -1.94 -12.25
C ALA A 124 -3.78 -3.11 -11.46
N LEU A 125 -3.45 -3.22 -10.16
CA LEU A 125 -4.04 -4.21 -9.26
C LEU A 125 -5.55 -3.99 -9.10
N LEU A 126 -5.98 -2.76 -8.81
CA LEU A 126 -7.40 -2.44 -8.69
C LEU A 126 -8.17 -2.72 -9.98
N PHE A 127 -7.57 -2.40 -11.13
CA PHE A 127 -8.17 -2.65 -12.44
C PHE A 127 -8.32 -4.14 -12.72
N SER A 128 -7.26 -4.93 -12.48
CA SER A 128 -7.32 -6.39 -12.58
C SER A 128 -8.42 -6.97 -11.70
N LEU A 129 -8.49 -6.51 -10.45
CA LEU A 129 -9.47 -6.97 -9.48
C LEU A 129 -10.91 -6.62 -9.89
N TYR A 130 -11.11 -5.42 -10.42
CA TYR A 130 -12.38 -4.97 -10.97
C TYR A 130 -12.82 -5.81 -12.17
N VAL A 131 -11.90 -6.08 -13.11
CA VAL A 131 -12.20 -6.88 -14.31
C VAL A 131 -12.55 -8.32 -13.93
N ILE A 132 -11.73 -8.95 -13.08
CA ILE A 132 -11.93 -10.35 -12.65
C ILE A 132 -13.21 -10.47 -11.81
N SER A 133 -13.33 -9.68 -10.75
CA SER A 133 -14.48 -9.78 -9.82
C SER A 133 -15.78 -9.29 -10.45
N GLY A 134 -15.71 -8.25 -11.28
CA GLY A 134 -16.87 -7.70 -12.00
C GLY A 134 -17.40 -8.60 -13.11
N GLY A 135 -16.54 -9.45 -13.69
CA GLY A 135 -16.93 -10.46 -14.66
C GLY A 135 -17.65 -11.67 -14.06
N ILE A 136 -17.53 -11.90 -12.74
CA ILE A 136 -18.14 -13.04 -12.07
C ILE A 136 -19.54 -12.65 -11.56
N ALA A 137 -20.57 -13.16 -12.23
CA ALA A 137 -21.96 -12.97 -11.82
C ALA A 137 -22.53 -14.26 -11.21
N PHE A 138 -22.85 -14.23 -9.91
CA PHE A 138 -23.56 -15.33 -9.26
C PHE A 138 -25.07 -15.20 -9.49
N ASN A 139 -25.66 -16.20 -10.14
CA ASN A 139 -27.10 -16.31 -10.30
C ASN A 139 -27.62 -17.55 -9.58
N GLY A 140 -28.47 -17.35 -8.57
CA GLY A 140 -29.09 -18.41 -7.80
C GLY A 140 -30.31 -17.91 -7.02
N ASN A 141 -31.20 -18.82 -6.63
CA ASN A 141 -32.35 -18.53 -5.78
C ASN A 141 -31.92 -18.58 -4.30
N LEU A 142 -31.17 -17.56 -3.88
CA LEU A 142 -30.70 -17.42 -2.51
C LEU A 142 -31.85 -16.90 -1.64
N VAL A 143 -32.20 -17.64 -0.60
CA VAL A 143 -33.16 -17.19 0.42
C VAL A 143 -32.35 -16.68 1.59
N GLY A 144 -32.49 -15.39 1.94
CA GLY A 144 -31.78 -14.73 3.04
C GLY A 144 -32.15 -15.28 4.40
N ARG A 145 -31.80 -16.53 4.70
CA ARG A 145 -31.85 -17.14 6.03
C ARG A 145 -30.61 -16.68 6.82
N PRO A 146 -30.68 -16.53 8.15
CA PRO A 146 -29.55 -16.08 8.96
C PRO A 146 -28.27 -16.89 8.71
N ARG A 147 -28.39 -18.23 8.64
CA ARG A 147 -27.27 -19.12 8.33
C ARG A 147 -26.61 -18.83 6.98
N LEU A 148 -27.39 -18.47 5.95
CA LEU A 148 -26.85 -18.14 4.63
C LEU A 148 -26.09 -16.81 4.68
N ASN A 149 -26.65 -15.78 5.32
CA ASN A 149 -25.97 -14.49 5.45
C ASN A 149 -24.66 -14.65 6.22
N THR A 150 -24.66 -15.38 7.34
CA THR A 150 -23.44 -15.67 8.09
C THR A 150 -22.43 -16.46 7.26
N ALA A 151 -22.87 -17.43 6.45
CA ALA A 151 -21.98 -18.16 5.56
C ALA A 151 -21.37 -17.25 4.48
N ILE A 152 -22.15 -16.36 3.87
CA ILE A 152 -21.64 -15.37 2.90
C ILE A 152 -20.61 -14.45 3.56
N LEU A 153 -20.86 -13.98 4.78
CA LEU A 153 -19.91 -13.16 5.54
C LEU A 153 -18.61 -13.92 5.86
N ALA A 154 -18.71 -15.16 6.33
CA ALA A 154 -17.56 -16.00 6.66
C ALA A 154 -16.72 -16.31 5.41
N ILE A 155 -17.38 -16.67 4.30
CA ILE A 155 -16.70 -16.88 3.02
C ILE A 155 -16.05 -15.58 2.56
N GLY A 156 -16.76 -14.45 2.65
CA GLY A 156 -16.23 -13.12 2.32
C GLY A 156 -14.98 -12.77 3.10
N ALA A 157 -14.99 -12.97 4.42
CA ALA A 157 -13.83 -12.77 5.27
C ALA A 157 -12.64 -13.62 4.81
N ALA A 158 -12.87 -14.90 4.53
CA ALA A 158 -11.83 -15.83 4.10
C ALA A 158 -11.24 -15.43 2.73
N ILE A 159 -12.09 -15.18 1.73
CA ILE A 159 -11.62 -14.88 0.36
C ILE A 159 -11.03 -13.48 0.25
N SER A 160 -11.44 -12.53 1.11
CA SER A 160 -10.89 -11.17 1.15
C SER A 160 -9.39 -11.15 1.39
N SER A 161 -8.88 -12.13 2.14
CA SER A 161 -7.46 -12.29 2.40
C SER A 161 -6.67 -12.75 1.18
N PHE A 162 -7.31 -13.43 0.22
CA PHE A 162 -6.65 -13.95 -0.99
C PHE A 162 -6.81 -13.03 -2.20
N ILE A 163 -8.02 -12.53 -2.41
CA ILE A 163 -8.40 -11.77 -3.60
C ILE A 163 -8.36 -10.25 -3.33
N GLY A 164 -8.33 -9.83 -2.06
CA GLY A 164 -8.45 -8.42 -1.68
C GLY A 164 -9.85 -8.07 -1.20
N THR A 165 -9.94 -7.15 -0.23
CA THR A 165 -11.22 -6.64 0.33
C THR A 165 -12.13 -6.07 -0.76
N THR A 166 -11.56 -5.27 -1.67
CA THR A 166 -12.27 -4.66 -2.80
C THR A 166 -12.89 -5.70 -3.74
N GLY A 167 -12.16 -6.78 -4.06
CA GLY A 167 -12.62 -7.82 -4.98
C GLY A 167 -13.67 -8.73 -4.35
N ALA A 168 -13.41 -9.18 -3.11
CA ALA A 168 -14.37 -9.94 -2.33
C ALA A 168 -15.69 -9.17 -2.13
N ALA A 169 -15.59 -7.85 -1.86
CA ALA A 169 -16.74 -6.97 -1.75
C ALA A 169 -17.54 -6.91 -3.05
N MET A 170 -16.88 -6.65 -4.18
CA MET A 170 -17.51 -6.57 -5.50
C MET A 170 -18.20 -7.89 -5.90
N LEU A 171 -17.58 -9.02 -5.57
CA LEU A 171 -18.08 -10.36 -5.84
C LEU A 171 -19.35 -10.70 -5.03
N LEU A 172 -19.34 -10.41 -3.73
CA LEU A 172 -20.33 -10.92 -2.78
C LEU A 172 -21.45 -9.93 -2.43
N ILE A 173 -21.27 -8.62 -2.66
CA ILE A 173 -22.29 -7.63 -2.31
C ILE A 173 -23.60 -7.88 -3.08
N ARG A 174 -23.50 -8.21 -4.38
CA ARG A 174 -24.67 -8.47 -5.24
C ARG A 174 -25.47 -9.69 -4.78
N PRO A 175 -24.88 -10.89 -4.56
CA PRO A 175 -25.64 -12.03 -4.04
C PRO A 175 -26.18 -11.79 -2.63
N LEU A 176 -25.47 -11.05 -1.77
CA LEU A 176 -25.96 -10.71 -0.43
C LEU A 176 -27.22 -9.83 -0.47
N LEU A 177 -27.21 -8.79 -1.30
CA LEU A 177 -28.37 -7.92 -1.52
C LEU A 177 -29.54 -8.70 -2.12
N LYS A 178 -29.27 -9.54 -3.14
CA LYS A 178 -30.31 -10.36 -3.79
C LYS A 178 -30.95 -11.36 -2.82
N ALA A 179 -30.16 -12.01 -1.95
CA ALA A 179 -30.66 -12.95 -0.96
C ALA A 179 -31.62 -12.30 0.04
N ASN A 180 -31.40 -11.03 0.37
CA ASN A 180 -32.15 -10.28 1.37
C ASN A 180 -33.21 -9.34 0.77
N ALA A 181 -33.39 -9.31 -0.55
CA ALA A 181 -34.31 -8.38 -1.23
C ALA A 181 -35.80 -8.50 -0.80
N LYS A 182 -36.19 -9.62 -0.18
CA LYS A 182 -37.56 -9.87 0.34
C LYS A 182 -37.71 -9.57 1.84
N ARG A 183 -36.70 -8.98 2.49
CA ARG A 183 -36.69 -8.66 3.92
C ARG A 183 -36.88 -7.16 4.11
N ASP A 184 -37.63 -6.76 5.13
CA ASP A 184 -37.82 -5.35 5.47
C ASP A 184 -36.59 -4.73 6.15
N TYR A 185 -35.88 -5.51 6.98
CA TYR A 185 -34.71 -5.05 7.72
C TYR A 185 -33.42 -5.69 7.19
N VAL A 186 -32.68 -4.96 6.36
CA VAL A 186 -31.46 -5.47 5.69
C VAL A 186 -30.17 -4.70 6.03
N ALA A 187 -30.29 -3.49 6.59
CA ALA A 187 -29.15 -2.61 6.84
C ALA A 187 -28.06 -3.26 7.71
N HIS A 188 -28.45 -3.95 8.79
CA HIS A 188 -27.51 -4.64 9.67
C HIS A 188 -26.62 -5.65 8.92
N THR A 189 -27.19 -6.38 7.95
CA THR A 189 -26.43 -7.38 7.17
C THR A 189 -25.37 -6.71 6.31
N ILE A 190 -25.67 -5.54 5.72
CA ILE A 190 -24.72 -4.76 4.93
C ILE A 190 -23.65 -4.14 5.84
N ILE A 191 -24.02 -3.63 7.01
CA ILE A 191 -23.06 -3.07 7.99
C ILE A 191 -22.07 -4.15 8.45
N PHE A 192 -22.56 -5.35 8.79
CA PHE A 192 -21.67 -6.48 9.13
C PHE A 192 -20.80 -6.91 7.95
N PHE A 193 -21.32 -6.86 6.72
CA PHE A 193 -20.52 -7.11 5.53
C PHE A 193 -19.36 -6.12 5.38
N ILE A 194 -19.63 -4.83 5.58
CA ILE A 194 -18.60 -3.78 5.54
C ILE A 194 -17.53 -4.04 6.61
N PHE A 195 -17.93 -4.29 7.86
CA PHE A 195 -16.94 -4.54 8.91
C PHE A 195 -16.13 -5.81 8.69
N VAL A 196 -16.79 -6.94 8.43
CA VAL A 196 -16.15 -8.25 8.38
C VAL A 196 -15.36 -8.46 7.08
N VAL A 197 -15.95 -8.12 5.93
CA VAL A 197 -15.38 -8.40 4.62
C VAL A 197 -14.54 -7.23 4.12
N CYS A 198 -15.05 -6.00 4.19
CA CYS A 198 -14.37 -4.85 3.58
C CYS A 198 -13.26 -4.27 4.46
N ASN A 199 -13.41 -4.28 5.79
CA ASN A 199 -12.43 -3.64 6.68
C ASN A 199 -11.45 -4.66 7.29
N THR A 200 -11.94 -5.79 7.83
CA THR A 200 -11.08 -6.76 8.54
C THR A 200 -10.60 -7.93 7.67
N GLY A 201 -11.24 -8.20 6.53
CA GLY A 201 -11.00 -9.43 5.78
C GLY A 201 -9.64 -9.50 5.06
N GLY A 202 -8.95 -8.38 4.86
CA GLY A 202 -7.72 -8.29 4.06
C GLY A 202 -6.40 -8.47 4.81
N CYS A 203 -6.41 -8.81 6.10
CA CYS A 203 -5.20 -8.70 6.92
C CYS A 203 -4.13 -9.78 6.70
N LEU A 204 -4.43 -10.87 5.97
CA LEU A 204 -3.47 -11.98 5.81
C LEU A 204 -2.45 -11.78 4.70
N LEU A 205 -2.78 -11.10 3.59
CA LEU A 205 -1.86 -10.91 2.45
C LEU A 205 -1.78 -9.44 2.04
N PRO A 206 -0.65 -8.98 1.49
CA PRO A 206 -0.48 -7.59 1.05
C PRO A 206 -1.45 -7.11 -0.04
N ILE A 207 -2.15 -8.01 -0.71
CA ILE A 207 -3.15 -7.68 -1.73
C ILE A 207 -4.49 -7.21 -1.09
N GLY A 208 -4.67 -7.54 0.20
CA GLY A 208 -5.87 -7.33 1.00
C GLY A 208 -6.33 -5.88 1.11
N ASP A 209 -5.39 -4.99 1.41
CA ASP A 209 -5.60 -3.59 1.72
C ASP A 209 -4.48 -2.69 1.11
N PRO A 210 -4.80 -1.41 0.81
CA PRO A 210 -3.82 -0.51 0.21
C PRO A 210 -2.52 -0.30 1.00
N PRO A 211 -2.55 -0.16 2.35
CA PRO A 211 -1.34 0.02 3.14
C PRO A 211 -0.36 -1.17 3.08
N LEU A 212 -0.83 -2.42 3.20
CA LEU A 212 0.06 -3.57 3.09
C LEU A 212 0.60 -3.72 1.67
N PHE A 213 -0.20 -3.41 0.65
CA PHE A 213 0.27 -3.43 -0.74
C PHE A 213 1.40 -2.42 -0.97
N LEU A 214 1.26 -1.19 -0.47
CA LEU A 214 2.31 -0.18 -0.51
C LEU A 214 3.57 -0.63 0.26
N GLY A 215 3.40 -1.29 1.40
CA GLY A 215 4.51 -1.89 2.14
C GLY A 215 5.25 -2.97 1.32
N PHE A 216 4.50 -3.83 0.62
CA PHE A 216 5.06 -4.84 -0.27
C PHE A 216 5.86 -4.23 -1.42
N LEU A 217 5.34 -3.17 -2.06
CA LEU A 217 6.07 -2.45 -3.12
C LEU A 217 7.36 -1.79 -2.62
N ARG A 218 7.44 -1.48 -1.32
CA ARG A 218 8.65 -0.97 -0.65
C ARG A 218 9.59 -2.06 -0.13
N GLY A 219 9.34 -3.32 -0.48
CA GLY A 219 10.23 -4.45 -0.19
C GLY A 219 9.87 -5.28 1.04
N VAL A 220 8.72 -5.02 1.69
CA VAL A 220 8.23 -5.91 2.76
C VAL A 220 7.91 -7.30 2.16
N PRO A 221 8.40 -8.41 2.75
CA PRO A 221 8.12 -9.74 2.22
C PRO A 221 6.62 -10.06 2.16
N PHE A 222 6.20 -10.78 1.12
CA PHE A 222 4.79 -11.13 0.90
C PHE A 222 4.14 -11.87 2.08
N THR A 223 4.90 -12.71 2.76
CA THR A 223 4.42 -13.53 3.89
C THR A 223 4.57 -12.85 5.24
N TRP A 224 4.99 -11.58 5.30
CA TRP A 224 5.27 -10.90 6.56
C TRP A 224 4.08 -10.90 7.52
N THR A 225 2.88 -10.62 7.01
CA THR A 225 1.61 -10.62 7.76
C THR A 225 1.25 -11.98 8.35
N LEU A 226 1.67 -13.08 7.73
CA LEU A 226 1.42 -14.42 8.27
C LEU A 226 2.17 -14.65 9.59
N ASN A 227 3.24 -13.90 9.86
CA ASN A 227 3.93 -13.94 11.14
C ASN A 227 3.16 -13.26 12.28
N LEU A 228 2.08 -12.53 11.99
CA LEU A 228 1.24 -11.85 12.99
C LEU A 228 0.20 -12.78 13.64
N TRP A 229 0.11 -14.04 13.20
CA TRP A 229 -0.81 -15.04 13.75
C TRP A 229 -0.73 -15.23 15.29
N PRO A 230 0.42 -15.09 15.99
CA PRO A 230 0.45 -15.23 17.43
C PRO A 230 -0.32 -14.10 18.13
N MET A 231 -0.28 -12.88 17.56
CA MET A 231 -1.02 -11.73 18.08
C MET A 231 -2.53 -11.85 17.83
N TRP A 232 -2.95 -12.63 16.84
CA TRP A 232 -4.37 -12.89 16.59
C TRP A 232 -4.94 -13.99 17.50
N LEU A 233 -4.08 -14.87 18.01
CA LEU A 233 -4.47 -15.94 18.94
C LEU A 233 -4.43 -15.51 20.42
N ALA A 234 -3.67 -14.47 20.76
CA ALA A 234 -3.53 -13.91 22.10
C ALA A 234 -4.73 -13.05 22.49
#